data_AF-A0A4V3H6X5-F1
#
_entry.id   AF-A0A4V3H6X5-F1
#
_cell.length_a   1.000
_cell.length_b   1.000
_cell.length_c   1.000
_cell.angle_alpha   90.00
_cell.angle_beta   90.00
_cell.angle_gamma   90.00
#
_symmetry.space_group_name_H-M   'P 1'
#
loop_
_entity.id
_entity.type
_entity.pdbx_description
1 polymer ?
#
loop_
_entity_poly.entity_id
_entity_poly.type
_entity_poly.pdbx_seq_one_letter_code
_entity_poly.pdbx_strand_id
1 'polypeptide(L)'
;MRIPSKLQPWFEARQRFRLSYAHIQMAREPGLNPRRFGSLANGQQEPWKRPLEEFIAHCYDKRFGRTTPEHVQSLEEAVKRAERAAQRAKGKKGEPGGSTVNNPPAVP
;
A
#
# COMPACT_ATOMS: atom_id res chain seq x y z
N MET A 1 -15.46 -4.88 9.60
CA MET A 1 -14.45 -4.93 8.52
C MET A 1 -13.10 -5.24 9.16
N ARG A 2 -12.41 -6.34 8.80
CA ARG A 2 -11.10 -6.66 9.39
C ARG A 2 -10.03 -5.86 8.66
N ILE A 3 -9.40 -4.90 9.33
CA ILE A 3 -8.33 -4.10 8.73
C ILE A 3 -7.05 -4.97 8.70
N PRO A 4 -6.42 -5.18 7.54
CA PRO A 4 -5.14 -5.86 7.46
C PRO A 4 -4.06 -5.09 8.23
N SER A 5 -3.18 -5.79 8.94
CA SER A 5 -2.12 -5.16 9.76
C SER A 5 -1.20 -4.23 8.98
N LYS A 6 -1.06 -4.44 7.65
CA LYS A 6 -0.31 -3.55 6.75
C LYS A 6 -1.03 -2.23 6.47
N LEU A 7 -2.36 -2.20 6.54
CA LEU A 7 -3.19 -1.02 6.28
C LEU A 7 -3.54 -0.26 7.55
N GLN A 8 -3.51 -0.90 8.72
CA GLN A 8 -3.83 -0.27 10.00
C GLN A 8 -3.04 1.04 10.26
N PRO A 9 -1.71 1.11 10.03
CA PRO A 9 -0.97 2.37 10.22
C PRO A 9 -1.43 3.51 9.31
N TRP A 10 -2.02 3.19 8.16
CA TRP A 10 -2.56 4.18 7.22
C TRP A 10 -3.88 4.77 7.69
N PHE A 11 -4.75 3.97 8.33
CA PHE A 11 -5.97 4.46 8.98
C PHE A 11 -5.62 5.37 10.16
N GLU A 12 -4.69 4.95 11.02
CA GLU A 12 -4.23 5.73 12.17
C GLU A 12 -3.61 7.06 11.72
N ALA A 13 -2.72 7.04 10.71
CA ALA A 13 -2.13 8.24 10.14
C ALA A 13 -3.18 9.20 9.56
N ARG A 14 -4.19 8.67 8.86
CA ARG A 14 -5.28 9.46 8.29
C ARG A 14 -6.03 10.24 9.36
N GLN A 15 -6.42 9.55 10.43
CA GLN A 15 -7.16 10.15 11.54
C GLN A 15 -6.29 11.14 12.33
N ARG A 16 -5.04 10.77 12.61
CA ARG A 16 -4.12 11.59 13.41
C ARG A 16 -3.70 12.89 12.73
N PHE A 17 -3.45 12.85 11.41
CA PHE A 17 -2.98 14.00 10.64
C PHE A 17 -4.06 14.62 9.76
N ARG A 18 -5.33 14.23 9.95
CA ARG A 18 -6.50 14.73 9.20
C ARG A 18 -6.33 14.66 7.67
N LEU A 19 -5.66 13.61 7.20
CA LEU A 19 -5.38 13.42 5.77
C LEU A 19 -6.66 12.95 5.04
N SER A 20 -6.81 13.38 3.78
CA SER A 20 -7.87 12.89 2.90
C SER A 20 -7.51 11.49 2.37
N TYR A 21 -8.48 10.80 1.77
CA TYR A 21 -8.19 9.53 1.06
C TYR A 21 -7.19 9.74 -0.08
N ALA A 22 -7.25 10.89 -0.76
CA ALA A 22 -6.28 11.28 -1.78
C ALA A 22 -4.86 11.41 -1.21
N HIS A 23 -4.68 12.09 -0.07
CA HIS A 23 -3.38 12.19 0.59
C HIS A 23 -2.81 10.82 0.98
N ILE A 24 -3.65 9.93 1.51
CA ILE A 24 -3.22 8.57 1.86
C ILE A 24 -2.79 7.77 0.62
N GLN A 25 -3.53 7.88 -0.48
CA GLN A 25 -3.15 7.24 -1.73
C GLN A 25 -1.84 7.82 -2.29
N MET A 26 -1.73 9.14 -2.32
CA MET A 26 -0.52 9.85 -2.78
C MET A 26 0.71 9.51 -1.96
N ALA A 27 0.55 9.14 -0.69
CA ALA A 27 1.66 8.64 0.11
C ALA A 27 1.99 7.17 -0.17
N ARG A 28 0.98 6.35 -0.48
CA ARG A 28 1.13 4.91 -0.70
C ARG A 28 1.77 4.57 -2.05
N GLU A 29 1.36 5.26 -3.11
CA GLU A 29 1.88 5.05 -4.47
C GLU A 29 3.41 5.22 -4.60
N PRO A 30 4.03 6.29 -4.05
CA PRO A 30 5.48 6.44 -4.04
C PRO A 30 6.18 5.60 -2.95
N GLY A 31 5.43 4.90 -2.09
CA GLY A 31 5.99 4.04 -1.05
C GLY A 31 6.43 4.76 0.23
N LEU A 32 5.77 5.85 0.61
CA LEU A 32 6.04 6.52 1.89
C LEU A 32 5.65 5.62 3.08
N ASN A 33 6.29 5.88 4.23
CA ASN A 33 6.06 5.12 5.45
C ASN A 33 5.15 5.88 6.43
N PRO A 34 3.94 5.38 6.74
CA PRO A 34 2.97 6.10 7.58
C PRO A 34 3.45 6.26 9.03
N ARG A 35 4.31 5.34 9.50
CA ARG A 35 4.94 5.41 10.82
C ARG A 35 5.89 6.62 10.96
N ARG A 36 6.46 7.10 9.85
CA ARG A 36 7.36 8.26 9.85
C ARG A 36 6.61 9.59 9.81
N PHE A 37 5.30 9.59 9.58
CA PHE A 37 4.50 10.82 9.52
C PHE A 37 4.53 11.56 10.85
N GLY A 38 4.61 10.85 11.97
CA GLY A 38 4.84 11.45 13.28
C GLY A 38 6.08 12.33 13.30
N SER A 39 7.24 11.83 12.86
CA SER A 39 8.47 12.62 12.80
C SER A 39 8.40 13.76 11.78
N LEU A 40 7.71 13.56 10.65
CA LEU A 40 7.52 14.59 9.63
C LEU A 40 6.60 15.72 10.10
N ALA A 41 5.62 15.42 10.96
CA ALA A 41 4.69 16.38 11.54
C ALA A 41 5.15 16.97 12.89
N ASN A 42 6.04 16.28 13.61
CA ASN A 42 6.49 16.64 14.98
C ASN A 42 7.73 17.54 15.03
N GLY A 43 8.26 18.00 13.90
CA GLY A 43 9.10 19.20 13.98
C GLY A 43 8.16 20.32 14.43
N GLN A 44 8.35 20.87 15.64
CA GLN A 44 7.76 22.14 16.10
C GLN A 44 7.42 22.95 14.86
N GLN A 45 6.13 23.05 14.52
CA GLN A 45 5.70 23.60 13.24
C GLN A 45 6.02 25.09 13.27
N GLU A 46 7.27 25.41 12.99
CA GLU A 46 7.62 26.77 12.64
C GLU A 46 6.74 27.12 11.44
N PRO A 47 6.07 28.27 11.45
CA PRO A 47 5.06 28.62 10.45
C PRO A 47 5.57 28.59 9.00
N TRP A 48 6.88 28.50 8.79
CA TRP A 48 7.52 28.35 7.48
C TRP A 48 7.64 26.89 6.99
N LYS A 49 7.29 25.89 7.82
CA LYS A 49 7.40 24.47 7.49
C LYS A 49 6.07 23.97 6.91
N ARG A 50 6.12 23.46 5.68
CA ARG A 50 4.92 23.01 4.95
C ARG A 50 4.12 21.96 5.74
N PRO A 51 2.78 22.05 5.75
CA PRO A 51 1.89 21.00 6.23
C PRO A 51 2.25 19.62 5.66
N LEU A 52 2.02 18.56 6.44
CA LEU A 52 2.29 17.18 6.01
C LEU A 52 1.54 16.80 4.71
N GLU A 53 0.34 17.34 4.52
CA GLU A 53 -0.44 17.21 3.28
C GLU A 53 0.29 17.75 2.05
N GLU A 54 0.87 18.95 2.14
CA GLU A 54 1.65 19.56 1.07
C GLU A 54 2.94 18.78 0.80
N PHE A 55 3.59 18.26 1.85
CA PHE A 55 4.76 17.41 1.70
C PHE A 55 4.42 16.14 0.90
N ILE A 56 3.30 15.49 1.20
CA ILE A 56 2.83 14.30 0.48
C ILE A 56 2.53 14.65 -0.98
N ALA A 57 1.82 15.75 -1.23
CA ALA A 57 1.51 16.22 -2.59
C ALA A 57 2.79 16.52 -3.39
N HIS A 58 3.79 17.15 -2.76
CA HIS A 58 5.07 17.41 -3.38
C HIS A 58 5.85 16.12 -3.71
N CYS A 59 5.87 15.14 -2.80
CA CYS A 59 6.47 13.83 -3.09
C CYS A 59 5.77 13.11 -4.26
N TYR A 60 4.45 13.27 -4.37
CA TYR A 60 3.66 12.69 -5.44
C TYR A 60 3.97 13.36 -6.78
N ASP A 61 3.94 14.69 -6.81
CA ASP A 61 4.27 15.52 -7.97
C ASP A 61 5.67 15.19 -8.52
N LYS A 62 6.70 15.12 -7.67
CA LYS A 62 8.05 14.78 -8.12
C LYS A 62 8.17 13.42 -8.81
N ARG A 63 7.25 12.48 -8.52
CA ARG A 63 7.32 11.11 -9.04
C ARG A 63 6.38 10.84 -10.20
N PHE A 64 5.27 11.58 -10.27
CA PHE A 64 4.20 11.35 -11.24
C PHE A 64 3.85 12.59 -12.10
N GLY A 65 4.42 13.76 -11.80
CA GLY A 65 4.17 15.02 -12.52
C GLY A 65 2.76 15.58 -12.35
N ARG A 66 2.09 15.23 -11.25
CA ARG A 66 0.71 15.65 -10.96
C ARG A 66 0.51 15.85 -9.46
N THR A 67 -0.35 16.80 -9.11
CA THR A 67 -0.61 17.20 -7.72
C THR A 67 -1.71 16.37 -7.05
N THR A 68 -2.53 15.66 -7.83
CA THR A 68 -3.61 14.80 -7.34
C THR A 68 -3.68 13.50 -8.15
N PRO A 69 -4.15 12.38 -7.55
CA PRO A 69 -4.40 11.15 -8.28
C PRO A 69 -5.69 11.28 -9.08
N GLU A 70 -5.69 10.78 -10.32
CA GLU A 70 -6.88 10.81 -11.21
C GLU A 70 -8.07 10.04 -10.63
N HIS A 71 -7.80 8.98 -9.88
CA HIS A 71 -8.83 8.17 -9.25
C HIS A 71 -8.49 7.95 -7.78
N VAL A 72 -9.29 8.55 -6.90
CA VAL A 72 -9.11 8.45 -5.46
C VAL A 72 -9.70 7.13 -4.96
N GLN A 73 -8.84 6.23 -4.50
CA GLN A 73 -9.23 4.99 -3.86
C GLN A 73 -9.28 5.17 -2.35
N SER A 74 -10.40 4.79 -1.76
CA SER A 74 -10.58 4.74 -0.32
C SER A 74 -9.69 3.65 0.32
N LEU A 75 -9.44 3.78 1.63
CA LEU A 75 -8.69 2.75 2.35
C LEU A 75 -9.46 1.43 2.39
N GLU A 76 -10.79 1.51 2.44
CA GLU A 76 -11.73 0.41 2.41
C GLU A 76 -11.61 -0.40 1.11
N GLU A 77 -11.50 0.27 -0.04
CA GLU A 77 -11.25 -0.39 -1.33
C GLU A 77 -9.87 -1.06 -1.37
N ALA A 78 -8.86 -0.41 -0.79
CA ALA A 78 -7.54 -0.99 -0.68
C ALA A 78 -7.52 -2.25 0.21
N VAL A 79 -8.32 -2.28 1.29
CA VAL A 79 -8.53 -3.48 2.10
C VAL A 79 -9.13 -4.59 1.25
N LYS A 80 -10.23 -4.32 0.53
CA LYS A 80 -10.88 -5.31 -0.35
C LYS A 80 -9.93 -5.85 -1.42
N ARG A 81 -9.04 -5.01 -1.96
CA ARG A 81 -8.02 -5.43 -2.94
C ARG A 81 -6.95 -6.30 -2.29
N ALA A 82 -6.48 -5.94 -1.09
CA ALA A 82 -5.51 -6.73 -0.34
C ALA A 82 -6.06 -8.11 0.06
N GLU A 83 -7.33 -8.20 0.47
CA GLU A 83 -8.00 -9.46 0.79
C GLU A 83 -8.11 -10.36 -0.44
N ARG A 84 -8.56 -9.82 -1.58
CA ARG A 84 -8.61 -10.55 -2.86
C ARG A 84 -7.24 -11.07 -3.30
N ALA A 85 -6.19 -10.25 -3.15
CA ALA A 85 -4.82 -10.66 -3.44
C ALA A 85 -4.34 -11.79 -2.51
N ALA A 86 -4.66 -11.72 -1.21
CA ALA A 86 -4.31 -12.74 -0.23
C ALA A 86 -5.04 -14.08 -0.49
N GLN A 87 -6.31 -14.04 -0.90
CA GLN A 87 -7.09 -15.23 -1.28
C GLN A 87 -6.47 -15.92 -2.51
N ARG A 88 -6.11 -15.15 -3.54
CA ARG A 88 -5.44 -15.67 -4.76
C ARG A 88 -4.07 -16.29 -4.45
N ALA A 89 -3.31 -15.71 -3.51
CA ALA A 89 -2.01 -16.24 -3.10
C ALA A 89 -2.12 -17.58 -2.34
N LYS A 90 -3.18 -17.77 -1.55
CA LYS A 90 -3.44 -19.04 -0.86
C LYS A 90 -3.82 -20.17 -1.81
N GLY A 91 -4.55 -19.88 -2.89
CA GLY A 91 -4.92 -20.88 -3.90
C GLY A 91 -3.74 -21.41 -4.74
N LYS A 92 -2.65 -20.64 -4.87
CA LYS A 92 -1.44 -21.07 -5.62
C LYS A 92 -0.44 -21.92 -4.83
N LYS A 93 -0.67 -22.15 -3.53
CA LYS A 93 0.26 -22.87 -2.65
C LYS A 93 -0.05 -24.37 -2.50
N GLY A 94 -0.81 -24.93 -3.46
CA GLY A 94 -1.38 -26.27 -3.40
C GLY A 94 -1.10 -27.18 -4.59
N GLU A 95 0.00 -26.96 -5.33
CA GLU A 95 0.53 -27.97 -6.26
C GLU A 95 1.88 -28.48 -5.71
N PRO A 96 1.93 -29.66 -5.07
CA PRO A 96 3.15 -30.43 -5.01
C PRO A 96 3.37 -30.97 -6.43
N GLY A 97 4.35 -30.41 -7.14
CA GLY A 97 4.85 -31.02 -8.38
C GLY A 97 5.45 -32.39 -8.06
N GLY A 98 4.59 -33.42 -8.04
CA GLY A 98 5.02 -34.80 -8.11
C GLY A 98 5.69 -35.00 -9.46
N SER A 99 7.02 -35.15 -9.45
CA SER A 99 7.75 -35.56 -10.63
C SER A 99 7.43 -37.02 -10.92
N THR A 100 6.62 -37.20 -11.94
CA THR A 100 6.15 -38.43 -12.59
C THR A 100 7.21 -39.53 -12.67
N VAL A 101 6.82 -40.71 -12.17
CA VAL A 101 7.38 -42.03 -12.52
C VAL A 101 7.08 -42.32 -13.99
N ASN A 102 8.08 -42.73 -14.79
CA ASN A 102 8.09 -43.98 -15.58
C ASN A 102 9.18 -44.00 -16.67
N ASN A 103 10.01 -45.03 -16.57
CA ASN A 103 11.00 -45.50 -17.52
C ASN A 103 10.30 -46.06 -18.78
N PRO A 104 10.73 -45.80 -20.03
CA PRO A 104 10.21 -46.53 -21.18
C PRO A 104 10.87 -47.93 -21.25
N PRO A 105 10.11 -49.00 -21.52
CA PRO A 105 10.69 -50.31 -21.85
C PRO A 105 11.21 -50.27 -23.29
N ALA A 106 12.49 -50.59 -23.48
CA ALA A 106 12.99 -50.96 -24.80
C ALA A 106 12.64 -52.43 -25.05
N VAL A 107 11.71 -52.66 -25.97
CA VAL A 107 11.30 -53.94 -26.55
C VAL A 107 12.02 -54.16 -27.90
N PRO A 108 11.91 -55.34 -28.51
CA PRO A 108 12.31 -56.67 -28.04
C PRO A 108 13.76 -57.02 -28.40
#